data_AF-A0A7W9MZ95-F1
#
_entry.id   AF-A0A7W9MZ95-F1
#
_cell.length_a   1.000
_cell.length_b   1.000
_cell.length_c   1.000
_cell.angle_alpha   90.00
_cell.angle_beta   90.00
_cell.angle_gamma   90.00
#
_symmetry.space_group_name_H-M   'P 1'
#
loop_
_entity.id
_entity.type
_entity.pdbx_description
1 polymer ?
#
loop_
_entity_poly.entity_id
_entity_poly.type
_entity_poly.pdbx_seq_one_letter_code
_entity_poly.pdbx_strand_id
1 'polypeptide(L)'
;MTSGPAHPADQHAYTVRRAPRLSAVLAVAAVLGILAALVATTAIHASPTPPADPYSGIPLSFADTFGFVSLISLLGAGVLGLLVWLLLDRRSRATTRTVVLERTDDPAAADVRLDRSAADALRSRTAPTERTPEQ
;
A
#
# COMPACT_ATOMS: atom_id res chain seq x y z
N MET A 1 -41.08 -35.85 -19.33
CA MET A 1 -39.77 -35.24 -19.04
C MET A 1 -40.02 -33.78 -18.70
N THR A 2 -40.09 -33.46 -17.41
CA THR A 2 -40.27 -32.09 -16.91
C THR A 2 -38.87 -31.54 -16.65
N SER A 3 -38.43 -30.60 -17.48
CA SER A 3 -37.25 -29.79 -17.22
C SER A 3 -37.58 -28.89 -16.04
N GLY A 4 -37.01 -29.21 -14.86
CA GLY A 4 -37.13 -28.39 -13.66
C GLY A 4 -36.62 -26.97 -13.91
N PRO A 5 -37.11 -25.98 -13.13
CA PRO A 5 -36.71 -24.59 -13.32
C PRO A 5 -35.19 -24.47 -13.27
N ALA A 6 -34.61 -23.91 -14.34
CA ALA A 6 -33.19 -23.55 -14.36
C ALA A 6 -32.93 -22.66 -13.14
N HIS A 7 -32.13 -23.17 -12.20
CA HIS A 7 -31.74 -22.41 -11.03
C HIS A 7 -31.05 -21.15 -11.54
N PRO A 8 -31.52 -19.93 -11.22
CA PRO A 8 -30.83 -18.72 -11.62
C PRO A 8 -29.40 -18.84 -11.08
N ALA A 9 -28.42 -18.88 -11.98
CA ALA A 9 -27.04 -18.93 -11.58
C ALA A 9 -26.78 -17.76 -10.63
N ASP A 10 -26.25 -18.05 -9.43
CA ASP A 10 -25.92 -17.05 -8.42
C ASP A 10 -24.81 -16.13 -8.94
N GLN A 11 -25.15 -15.19 -9.82
CA GLN A 11 -24.24 -14.21 -10.38
C GLN A 11 -23.95 -13.15 -9.33
N HIS A 12 -22.70 -13.11 -8.87
CA HIS A 12 -22.24 -12.13 -7.90
C HIS A 12 -21.19 -11.23 -8.57
N ALA A 13 -21.45 -9.92 -8.60
CA ALA A 13 -20.50 -8.94 -9.11
C ALA A 13 -19.45 -8.61 -8.04
N TYR A 14 -18.17 -8.82 -8.35
CA TYR A 14 -17.07 -8.48 -7.46
C TYR A 14 -16.20 -7.38 -8.08
N THR A 15 -15.79 -6.44 -7.24
CA THR A 15 -14.87 -5.36 -7.64
C THR A 15 -13.46 -5.75 -7.23
N VAL A 16 -12.59 -6.01 -8.21
CA VAL A 16 -11.17 -6.32 -7.95
C VAL A 16 -10.35 -5.05 -8.09
N ARG A 17 -9.78 -4.57 -6.98
CA ARG A 17 -8.85 -3.43 -6.94
C ARG A 17 -7.44 -3.93 -6.66
N ARG A 18 -6.48 -3.58 -7.53
CA ARG A 18 -5.05 -3.67 -7.20
C ARG A 18 -4.65 -2.44 -6.40
N ALA A 19 -4.59 -2.56 -5.07
CA ALA A 19 -4.06 -1.48 -4.24
C ALA A 19 -2.53 -1.40 -4.41
N PRO A 20 -1.95 -0.22 -4.71
CA PRO A 20 -0.51 -0.05 -4.71
C PRO A 20 0.07 -0.32 -3.31
N ARG A 21 1.16 -1.08 -3.25
CA ARG A 21 1.78 -1.48 -1.98
C ARG A 21 2.44 -0.26 -1.30
N LEU A 22 1.74 0.33 -0.33
CA LEU A 22 2.24 1.47 0.45
C LEU A 22 3.58 1.16 1.13
N SER A 23 3.72 -0.06 1.68
CA SER A 23 4.94 -0.52 2.34
C SER A 23 6.17 -0.47 1.43
N ALA A 24 6.02 -0.81 0.14
CA ALA A 24 7.12 -0.76 -0.81
C ALA A 24 7.56 0.68 -1.11
N VAL A 25 6.60 1.60 -1.28
CA VAL A 25 6.91 3.02 -1.54
C VAL A 25 7.59 3.66 -0.34
N LEU A 26 7.08 3.40 0.87
CA LEU A 26 7.69 3.92 2.09
C LEU A 26 9.08 3.34 2.35
N ALA A 27 9.31 2.06 2.06
CA ALA A 27 10.64 1.45 2.19
C ALA A 27 11.66 2.12 1.27
N VAL A 28 11.30 2.35 0.00
CA VAL A 28 12.16 3.07 -0.96
C VAL A 28 12.41 4.50 -0.48
N ALA A 29 11.37 5.21 -0.03
CA ALA A 29 11.50 6.55 0.50
C ALA A 29 12.43 6.62 1.73
N ALA A 30 12.34 5.66 2.64
CA ALA A 30 13.22 5.58 3.80
C ALA A 30 14.69 5.39 3.40
N VAL A 31 14.96 4.46 2.46
CA VAL A 31 16.32 4.25 1.93
C VAL A 31 16.86 5.52 1.27
N LEU A 32 16.07 6.17 0.43
CA LEU A 32 16.45 7.45 -0.19
C LEU A 32 16.68 8.55 0.85
N GLY A 33 15.87 8.61 1.91
CA GLY A 33 16.05 9.54 3.01
C GLY A 33 17.37 9.33 3.76
N ILE A 34 17.75 8.08 4.04
CA ILE A 34 19.04 7.76 4.67
C ILE A 34 20.20 8.14 3.75
N LEU A 35 20.11 7.81 2.45
CA LEU A 35 21.15 8.16 1.49
C LEU A 35 21.31 9.68 1.36
N ALA A 36 20.19 10.41 1.28
CA ALA A 36 20.21 11.88 1.25
C ALA A 36 20.82 12.45 2.54
N ALA A 37 20.49 11.88 3.70
CA ALA A 37 21.06 12.31 4.97
C ALA A 37 22.57 12.08 5.04
N LEU A 38 23.04 10.94 4.53
CA LEU A 38 24.46 10.65 4.47
C LEU A 38 25.20 11.66 3.59
N VAL A 39 24.69 11.93 2.39
CA VAL A 39 25.27 12.91 1.45
C VAL A 39 25.25 14.33 2.03
N ALA A 40 24.15 14.72 2.67
CA ALA A 40 24.07 16.03 3.32
C ALA A 40 25.06 16.14 4.48
N THR A 41 25.19 15.11 5.31
CA THR A 41 26.12 15.13 6.45
C THR A 41 27.56 15.20 5.98
N THR A 42 27.95 14.43 4.96
CA THR A 42 29.30 14.50 4.40
C THR A 42 29.59 15.87 3.81
N ALA A 43 28.64 16.50 3.10
CA ALA A 43 28.79 17.84 2.58
C ALA A 43 28.94 18.89 3.70
N ILE A 44 28.18 18.78 4.78
CA ILE A 44 28.26 19.68 5.94
C ILE A 44 29.63 19.58 6.62
N HIS A 45 30.13 18.35 6.86
CA HIS A 45 31.43 18.13 7.51
C HIS A 45 32.64 18.37 6.59
N ALA A 46 32.45 18.39 5.27
CA ALA A 46 33.47 18.81 4.31
C ALA A 46 33.64 20.34 4.22
N SER A 47 32.71 21.11 4.79
CA SER A 47 32.78 22.57 4.81
C SER A 47 33.91 23.07 5.72
N PRO A 48 34.61 24.19 5.40
CA PRO A 48 35.67 24.75 6.24
C PRO A 48 35.21 25.20 7.62
N THR A 49 33.91 25.37 7.82
CA THR A 49 33.29 25.68 9.12
C THR A 49 32.37 24.51 9.54
N PRO A 50 32.88 23.56 10.35
CA PRO A 50 32.07 22.44 10.84
C PRO A 50 30.90 22.93 11.71
N PRO A 51 29.79 22.18 11.75
CA PRO A 51 28.64 22.53 12.58
C PRO A 51 29.02 22.48 14.07
N ALA A 52 28.54 23.46 14.83
CA ALA A 52 28.68 23.52 16.28
C ALA A 52 27.31 23.69 16.94
N ASP A 53 27.18 23.21 18.17
CA ASP A 53 25.95 23.36 18.94
C ASP A 53 25.70 24.85 19.20
N PRO A 54 24.54 25.39 18.80
CA PRO A 54 24.23 26.81 18.98
C PRO A 54 24.20 27.27 20.45
N TYR A 55 24.04 26.34 21.40
CA TYR A 55 23.97 26.70 22.83
C TYR A 55 25.31 26.58 23.54
N SER A 56 26.09 25.53 23.28
CA SER A 56 27.38 25.31 23.94
C SER A 56 28.60 25.75 23.12
N GLY A 57 28.44 25.94 21.80
CA GLY A 57 29.55 26.21 20.87
C GLY A 57 30.45 24.99 20.63
N ILE A 58 30.11 23.82 21.18
CA ILE A 58 30.89 22.59 21.02
C ILE A 58 30.67 22.05 19.60
N PRO A 59 31.74 21.67 18.86
CA PRO A 59 31.59 21.06 17.53
C PRO A 59 30.74 19.79 17.58
N LEU A 60 29.76 19.65 16.68
CA LEU A 60 29.00 18.41 16.56
C LEU A 60 29.88 17.34 15.91
N SER A 61 29.80 16.12 16.43
CA SER A 61 30.38 14.98 15.74
C SER A 61 29.63 14.68 14.44
N PHE A 62 30.27 13.89 13.56
CA PHE A 62 29.62 13.38 12.36
C PHE A 62 28.36 12.58 12.70
N ALA A 63 28.41 11.76 13.75
CA ALA A 63 27.29 10.92 14.18
C ALA A 63 26.11 11.77 14.67
N ASP A 64 26.36 12.82 15.44
CA ASP A 64 25.30 13.71 15.94
C ASP A 64 24.62 14.43 14.76
N THR A 65 25.43 14.99 13.86
CA THR A 65 24.94 15.67 12.66
C THR A 65 24.13 14.70 11.79
N PHE A 66 24.65 13.50 11.54
CA PHE A 66 23.96 12.45 10.78
C PHE A 66 22.63 12.06 11.41
N GLY A 67 22.57 11.93 12.74
CA GLY A 67 21.34 11.61 13.45
C GLY A 67 20.24 12.65 13.19
N PHE A 68 20.53 13.92 13.40
CA PHE A 68 19.55 15.00 13.18
C PHE A 68 19.14 15.12 11.71
N VAL A 69 20.12 15.10 10.80
CA VAL A 69 19.86 15.20 9.36
C VAL A 69 19.06 13.98 8.87
N SER A 70 19.30 12.79 9.41
CA SER A 70 18.54 11.57 9.10
C SER A 70 17.08 11.72 9.49
N LEU A 71 16.79 12.22 10.69
CA LEU A 71 15.39 12.41 11.13
C LEU A 71 14.61 13.33 10.17
N ILE A 72 15.21 14.46 9.80
CA ILE A 72 14.58 15.43 8.88
C ILE A 72 14.45 14.83 7.48
N SER A 73 15.48 14.13 6.99
CA SER A 73 15.48 13.52 5.66
C SER A 73 14.50 12.37 5.56
N LEU A 74 14.35 11.52 6.59
CA LEU A 74 13.34 10.48 6.64
C LEU A 74 11.93 11.06 6.64
N LEU A 75 11.71 12.14 7.41
CA LEU A 75 10.41 12.81 7.43
C LEU A 75 10.07 13.40 6.05
N GLY A 76 11.00 14.15 5.46
CA GLY A 76 10.83 14.75 4.14
C GLY A 76 10.64 13.70 3.04
N ALA A 77 11.48 12.68 3.01
CA ALA A 77 11.38 11.59 2.04
C ALA A 77 10.10 10.77 2.24
N GLY A 78 9.70 10.52 3.48
CA GLY A 78 8.45 9.82 3.82
C GLY A 78 7.21 10.58 3.31
N VAL A 79 7.15 11.90 3.55
CA VAL A 79 6.09 12.76 3.00
C VAL A 79 6.08 12.72 1.47
N LEU A 80 7.24 12.84 0.83
CA LEU A 80 7.34 12.75 -0.62
C LEU A 80 6.90 11.37 -1.15
N GLY A 81 7.29 10.29 -0.46
CA GLY A 81 6.88 8.92 -0.76
C GLY A 81 5.37 8.74 -0.64
N LEU A 82 4.74 9.33 0.38
CA LEU A 82 3.28 9.35 0.54
C LEU A 82 2.60 10.09 -0.61
N LEU A 83 3.13 11.23 -1.04
CA LEU A 83 2.60 11.97 -2.20
C LEU A 83 2.70 11.14 -3.48
N VAL A 84 3.85 10.49 -3.71
CA VAL A 84 4.04 9.57 -4.85
C VAL A 84 3.06 8.40 -4.77
N TRP A 85 2.87 7.82 -3.59
CA TRP A 85 1.92 6.73 -3.39
C TRP A 85 0.48 7.18 -3.66
N LEU A 86 0.07 8.37 -3.21
CA LEU A 86 -1.26 8.92 -3.49
C LEU A 86 -1.48 9.14 -4.98
N LEU A 87 -0.44 9.58 -5.71
CA LEU A 87 -0.50 9.72 -7.16
C LEU A 87 -0.66 8.36 -7.87
N LEU A 88 0.06 7.33 -7.40
CA LEU A 88 -0.10 5.95 -7.89
C LEU A 88 -1.48 5.38 -7.55
N ASP A 89 -2.01 5.65 -6.36
CA ASP A 89 -3.35 5.22 -5.93
C ASP A 89 -4.43 5.87 -6.81
N ARG A 90 -4.31 7.17 -7.10
CA ARG A 90 -5.21 7.86 -8.04
C ARG A 90 -5.22 7.19 -9.42
N ARG A 91 -4.05 6.83 -9.95
CA ARG A 91 -3.96 6.14 -11.25
C ARG A 91 -4.56 4.74 -11.20
N SER A 92 -4.38 4.02 -10.09
CA SER A 92 -4.95 2.68 -9.91
C SER A 92 -6.49 2.70 -9.87
N ARG A 93 -7.10 3.71 -9.24
CA ARG A 93 -8.57 3.86 -9.18
C ARG A 93 -9.23 3.96 -10.56
N ALA A 94 -8.52 4.50 -11.56
CA ALA A 94 -9.00 4.58 -12.94
C ALA A 94 -9.05 3.21 -13.64
N THR A 95 -8.43 2.17 -13.08
CA THR A 95 -8.40 0.80 -13.63
C THR A 95 -9.20 -0.16 -12.74
N THR A 96 -10.26 0.32 -12.11
CA THR A 96 -11.23 -0.54 -11.42
C THR A 96 -11.98 -1.35 -12.48
N ARG A 97 -11.80 -2.68 -12.51
CA ARG A 97 -12.60 -3.58 -13.34
C ARG A 97 -13.61 -4.31 -12.46
N THR A 98 -14.87 -4.26 -12.86
CA THR A 98 -15.93 -5.09 -12.29
C THR A 98 -15.84 -6.46 -12.95
N VAL A 99 -15.70 -7.52 -12.17
CA VAL A 99 -15.69 -8.91 -12.66
C VAL A 99 -16.95 -9.57 -12.15
N VAL A 100 -17.74 -10.15 -13.04
CA VAL A 100 -18.90 -10.96 -12.68
C VAL A 100 -18.41 -12.38 -12.42
N LEU A 101 -18.68 -12.91 -11.23
CA LEU A 101 -18.41 -14.30 -10.91
C LEU A 101 -19.71 -15.08 -11.02
N GLU A 102 -19.68 -16.09 -11.89
CA GLU A 102 -20.75 -17.06 -12.06
C GLU A 102 -20.23 -18.43 -11.64
N ARG A 103 -21.00 -19.13 -10.82
CA ARG A 103 -20.67 -20.50 -10.44
C ARG A 103 -21.01 -21.41 -11.62
N THR A 104 -19.99 -22.03 -12.22
CA THR A 104 -20.17 -23.08 -13.22
C THR A 104 -19.63 -24.41 -12.70
N ASP A 105 -20.33 -25.49 -13.00
CA ASP A 105 -19.89 -26.86 -12.73
C ASP A 105 -19.03 -27.41 -13.90
N ASP A 106 -18.98 -26.71 -15.04
CA ASP A 106 -18.13 -27.05 -16.17
C ASP A 106 -16.75 -26.36 -16.04
N PRO A 107 -15.67 -27.11 -15.76
CA PRO A 107 -14.34 -26.55 -15.60
C PRO A 107 -13.71 -26.05 -16.90
N ALA A 108 -14.27 -26.42 -18.07
CA ALA A 108 -13.82 -25.94 -19.39
C ALA A 108 -14.42 -24.57 -19.75
N ALA A 109 -15.57 -24.23 -19.17
CA ALA A 109 -16.24 -22.94 -19.35
C ALA A 109 -15.72 -21.83 -18.40
N ALA A 110 -14.77 -22.15 -17.52
CA ALA A 110 -14.27 -21.21 -16.51
C ALA A 110 -13.09 -20.36 -17.01
N ASP A 111 -13.26 -19.04 -17.03
CA ASP A 111 -12.17 -18.09 -17.35
C ASP A 111 -11.05 -18.08 -16.30
N VAL A 112 -11.41 -18.27 -15.02
CA VAL A 112 -10.47 -18.29 -13.89
C VAL A 112 -10.90 -19.36 -12.88
N ARG A 113 -9.97 -20.24 -12.51
CA ARG A 113 -10.19 -21.22 -11.44
C ARG A 113 -9.97 -20.60 -10.06
N LEU A 114 -11.01 -20.61 -9.24
CA LEU A 114 -10.91 -20.31 -7.81
C LEU A 114 -11.01 -21.61 -7.02
N ASP A 115 -10.10 -21.79 -6.06
CA ASP A 115 -10.22 -22.89 -5.11
C ASP A 115 -11.43 -22.67 -4.19
N ARG A 116 -12.05 -23.76 -3.72
CA ARG A 116 -13.25 -23.71 -2.88
C ARG A 116 -12.98 -22.93 -1.59
N SER A 117 -11.78 -23.08 -1.02
CA SER A 117 -11.33 -22.31 0.15
C SER A 117 -11.32 -20.80 -0.09
N ALA A 118 -10.90 -20.37 -1.29
CA ALA A 118 -10.88 -18.96 -1.68
C ALA A 118 -12.28 -18.41 -1.96
N ALA A 119 -13.16 -19.22 -2.55
CA ALA A 119 -14.56 -18.85 -2.78
C ALA A 119 -15.32 -18.65 -1.46
N ASP A 120 -15.11 -19.54 -0.48
CA ASP A 120 -15.73 -19.44 0.85
C ASP A 120 -15.23 -18.22 1.63
N ALA A 121 -13.93 -17.88 1.50
CA ALA A 121 -13.35 -16.67 2.09
C ALA A 121 -13.94 -15.36 1.50
N LEU A 122 -14.33 -15.36 0.22
CA LEU A 122 -15.02 -14.22 -0.39
C LEU A 122 -16.47 -14.12 0.12
N ARG A 123 -17.17 -15.26 0.22
CA ARG A 123 -18.56 -15.30 0.66
C ARG A 123 -18.73 -14.82 2.11
N SER A 124 -17.83 -15.21 3.02
CA SER A 124 -17.84 -14.75 4.41
C SER A 124 -17.61 -13.24 4.57
N ARG A 125 -16.85 -12.61 3.66
CA ARG A 125 -16.61 -11.16 3.65
C ARG A 125 -17.78 -10.35 3.06
N THR A 126 -18.63 -10.97 2.25
CA THR A 126 -19.73 -10.30 1.52
C THR A 126 -21.10 -10.59 2.13
N ALA A 127 -21.20 -11.56 3.05
CA ALA A 127 -22.43 -11.83 3.79
C ALA A 127 -22.90 -10.53 4.47
N PRO A 128 -24.12 -10.05 4.21
CA PRO A 128 -24.66 -8.91 4.92
C PRO A 128 -24.65 -9.27 6.40
N THR A 129 -23.96 -8.48 7.24
CA THR A 129 -24.21 -8.53 8.67
C THR A 129 -25.69 -8.25 8.84
N GLU A 130 -26.49 -9.28 9.15
CA GLU A 130 -27.87 -9.10 9.56
C GLU A 130 -27.84 -8.05 10.67
N ARG A 131 -28.36 -6.85 10.38
CA ARG A 131 -28.65 -5.87 11.41
C ARG A 131 -29.64 -6.56 12.34
N THR A 132 -29.17 -6.97 13.50
CA THR A 132 -30.01 -7.42 14.61
C THR A 132 -31.12 -6.39 14.78
N PRO A 133 -32.40 -6.76 14.65
CA PRO A 133 -33.47 -5.85 14.99
C PRO A 133 -33.37 -5.61 16.49
N GLU A 134 -32.99 -4.39 16.87
CA GLU A 134 -33.14 -3.89 18.24
C GLU A 134 -34.60 -4.07 18.64
N GLN A 135 -34.85 -4.87 19.67
CA GLN A 135 -36.16 -5.05 20.31
C GLN A 135 -36.36 -3.99 21.39
#